data_AF-A0A2E1RAY5-F1
#
_entry.id   AF-A0A2E1RAY5-F1
#
_cell.length_a   1.000
_cell.length_b   1.000
_cell.length_c   1.000
_cell.angle_alpha   90.00
_cell.angle_beta   90.00
_cell.angle_gamma   90.00
#
_symmetry.space_group_name_H-M   'P 1'
#
loop_
_entity.id
_entity.type
_entity.pdbx_description
1 polymer ?
#
loop_
_entity_poly.entity_id
_entity_poly.type
_entity_poly.pdbx_seq_one_letter_code
_entity_poly.pdbx_strand_id
1 'polypeptide(L)'
;MFKFKDLSEGDDFNINEYRLSPREFFEKRRTSKRPYVFDLRSSEAHEAENIPGSHSLPIEHFETSIYQMPFAGDILLYGGEDGEVLTAAEILYDNGFESFNFTDSFEGLYSNVDASYLTITDSARKQINNELQSAEELKGVQVLVEPTSPLKANYRIELVKSPLESSIQFEVDGVKVFSEHKNASFLEGTIIEINEEGELEARNPQLSISKLSGSLEDQIQLTLDEQVNPMLAAHGGNVILEGIKDNAAYVRFGGGCQGCSMIDTTVKQGVEVMLKEAIPELVGVFDITDHSEGESPFFKA
;
A
#
# COMPACT_ATOMS: atom_id res chain seq x y z
N MET A 1 18.96 -26.65 6.63
CA MET A 1 19.83 -26.17 7.72
C MET A 1 20.40 -24.85 7.24
N PHE A 2 19.71 -23.75 7.57
CA PHE A 2 20.11 -22.42 7.13
C PHE A 2 21.32 -21.97 7.94
N LYS A 3 22.30 -21.36 7.26
CA LYS A 3 23.43 -20.72 7.90
C LYS A 3 22.98 -19.32 8.31
N PHE A 4 22.75 -19.12 9.60
CA PHE A 4 22.79 -17.78 10.17
C PHE A 4 24.23 -17.27 9.96
N LYS A 5 24.38 -16.12 9.30
CA LYS A 5 25.65 -15.40 9.27
C LYS A 5 25.84 -14.86 10.68
N ASP A 6 26.92 -15.24 11.35
CA ASP A 6 27.29 -14.68 12.65
C ASP A 6 27.65 -13.20 12.41
N LEU A 7 26.75 -12.29 12.74
CA LEU A 7 26.90 -10.84 12.53
C LEU A 7 27.95 -10.21 13.47
N SER A 8 28.63 -11.01 14.30
CA SER A 8 29.70 -10.54 15.20
C SER A 8 31.03 -10.23 14.51
N GLU A 9 31.19 -10.52 13.21
CA GLU A 9 32.40 -10.19 12.44
C GLU A 9 32.12 -9.33 11.19
N GLY A 10 32.00 -8.01 11.40
CA GLY A 10 32.61 -7.02 10.49
C GLY A 10 31.81 -6.47 9.31
N ASP A 11 30.52 -6.75 9.15
CA ASP A 11 29.65 -5.94 8.29
C ASP A 11 28.97 -4.87 9.18
N ASP A 12 29.57 -3.68 9.29
CA ASP A 12 28.91 -2.54 9.94
C ASP A 12 27.64 -2.20 9.14
N PHE A 13 26.49 -2.11 9.80
CA PHE A 13 25.22 -1.74 9.15
C PHE A 13 25.37 -0.40 8.41
N ASN A 14 25.33 -0.45 7.08
CA ASN A 14 25.38 0.73 6.23
C ASN A 14 23.97 1.13 5.82
N ILE A 15 23.40 2.07 6.57
CA ILE A 15 22.03 2.55 6.39
C ILE A 15 21.72 3.07 4.97
N ASN A 16 22.73 3.56 4.25
CA ASN A 16 22.55 4.09 2.89
C ASN A 16 22.32 3.00 1.84
N GLU A 17 22.60 1.73 2.14
CA GLU A 17 22.36 0.61 1.21
C GLU A 17 20.89 0.23 1.10
N TYR A 18 20.09 0.57 2.12
CA TYR A 18 18.68 0.23 2.23
C TYR A 18 17.75 1.45 2.08
N ARG A 19 18.32 2.65 2.10
CA ARG A 19 17.60 3.91 1.93
C ARG A 19 17.29 4.15 0.47
N LEU A 20 16.02 4.38 0.15
CA LEU A 20 15.55 4.75 -1.17
C LEU A 20 15.20 6.24 -1.18
N SER A 21 15.49 6.92 -2.29
CA SER A 21 14.82 8.17 -2.58
C SER A 21 13.30 7.94 -2.73
N PRO A 22 12.46 8.97 -2.57
CA PRO A 22 11.01 8.83 -2.79
C PRO A 22 10.67 8.15 -4.12
N ARG A 23 11.35 8.55 -5.20
CA ARG A 23 11.20 7.93 -6.51
C ARG A 23 11.52 6.44 -6.53
N GLU A 24 12.68 6.07 -5.99
CA GLU A 24 13.08 4.66 -5.95
C GLU A 24 12.13 3.84 -5.06
N PHE A 25 11.62 4.43 -3.98
CA PHE A 25 10.64 3.80 -3.08
C PHE A 25 9.37 3.42 -3.83
N PHE A 26 8.78 4.36 -4.57
CA PHE A 26 7.55 4.10 -5.33
C PHE A 26 7.79 3.26 -6.59
N GLU A 27 8.94 3.41 -7.26
CA GLU A 27 9.31 2.50 -8.36
C GLU A 27 9.46 1.05 -7.86
N LYS A 28 10.09 0.85 -6.70
CA LYS A 28 10.24 -0.45 -6.04
C LYS A 28 8.88 -1.02 -5.60
N ARG A 29 8.03 -0.20 -4.96
CA ARG A 29 6.65 -0.56 -4.58
C ARG A 29 5.86 -1.07 -5.79
N ARG A 30 5.91 -0.34 -6.92
CA ARG A 30 5.16 -0.70 -8.14
C ARG A 30 5.71 -1.92 -8.89
N THR A 31 7.03 -2.15 -8.86
CA THR A 31 7.68 -3.21 -9.65
C THR A 31 7.93 -4.49 -8.86
N SER A 32 7.84 -4.43 -7.53
CA SER A 32 7.90 -5.61 -6.68
C SER A 32 6.72 -6.53 -6.98
N LYS A 33 6.98 -7.84 -6.97
CA LYS A 33 5.92 -8.85 -7.07
C LYS A 33 5.08 -8.96 -5.80
N ARG A 34 5.67 -8.61 -4.65
CA ARG A 34 5.09 -8.72 -3.30
C ARG A 34 5.69 -7.63 -2.41
N PRO A 35 5.30 -6.36 -2.60
CA PRO A 35 5.69 -5.27 -1.71
C PRO A 35 4.88 -5.33 -0.42
N TYR A 36 5.55 -5.32 0.74
CA TYR A 36 4.91 -5.14 2.04
C TYR A 36 5.29 -3.76 2.58
N VAL A 37 4.33 -2.84 2.54
CA VAL A 37 4.56 -1.44 2.92
C VAL A 37 4.11 -1.23 4.37
N PHE A 38 5.00 -0.81 5.25
CA PHE A 38 4.68 -0.54 6.65
C PHE A 38 4.87 0.95 6.98
N ASP A 39 3.87 1.49 7.66
CA ASP A 39 3.84 2.83 8.24
C ASP A 39 4.26 2.74 9.71
N LEU A 40 5.41 3.30 10.04
CA LEU A 40 5.98 3.23 11.39
C LEU A 40 5.52 4.37 12.31
N ARG A 41 4.71 5.30 11.80
CA ARG A 41 4.13 6.40 12.58
C ARG A 41 3.07 5.86 13.54
N SER A 42 2.56 6.73 14.40
CA SER A 42 1.43 6.37 15.27
C SER A 42 0.20 5.99 14.46
N SER A 43 -0.65 5.14 15.03
CA SER A 43 -1.91 4.72 14.41
C SER A 43 -2.80 5.92 14.06
N GLU A 44 -2.81 6.96 14.88
CA GLU A 44 -3.59 8.18 14.59
C GLU A 44 -3.06 8.92 13.37
N ALA A 45 -1.73 8.98 13.19
CA ALA A 45 -1.12 9.59 12.01
C ALA A 45 -1.43 8.78 10.75
N HIS A 46 -1.38 7.45 10.85
CA HIS A 46 -1.76 6.54 9.76
C HIS A 46 -3.24 6.67 9.38
N GLU A 47 -4.15 6.75 10.35
CA GLU A 47 -5.58 6.92 10.10
C GLU A 47 -5.91 8.29 9.46
N ALA A 48 -5.15 9.32 9.81
CA ALA A 48 -5.31 10.64 9.22
C ALA A 48 -4.91 10.67 7.74
N GLU A 49 -3.69 10.21 7.42
CA GLU A 49 -3.15 10.17 6.07
C GLU A 49 -2.14 9.02 5.96
N ASN A 50 -2.17 8.23 4.89
CA ASN A 50 -1.22 7.14 4.65
C ASN A 50 -0.99 6.89 3.15
N ILE A 51 0.01 6.06 2.83
CA ILE A 51 0.13 5.47 1.50
C ILE A 51 -0.96 4.41 1.37
N PRO A 52 -1.86 4.48 0.37
CA PRO A 52 -2.90 3.47 0.17
C PRO A 52 -2.33 2.05 0.21
N GLY A 53 -2.92 1.18 1.04
CA GLY A 53 -2.47 -0.21 1.19
C GLY A 53 -1.24 -0.42 2.06
N SER A 54 -0.70 0.62 2.70
CA SER A 54 0.29 0.41 3.76
C SER A 54 -0.35 -0.15 5.03
N HIS A 55 0.47 -0.85 5.81
CA HIS A 55 0.07 -1.44 7.08
C HIS A 55 0.54 -0.55 8.22
N SER A 56 -0.37 -0.15 9.10
CA SER A 56 0.00 0.49 10.36
C SER A 56 0.81 -0.48 11.22
N LEU A 57 2.07 -0.14 11.50
CA LEU A 57 2.94 -0.85 12.42
C LEU A 57 3.78 0.18 13.19
N PRO A 58 3.20 0.86 14.18
CA PRO A 58 3.91 1.85 14.98
C PRO A 58 5.23 1.29 15.53
N ILE A 59 6.27 2.11 15.54
CA ILE A 59 7.64 1.68 15.87
C ILE A 59 7.74 0.97 17.23
N GLU A 60 6.92 1.36 18.21
CA GLU A 60 6.86 0.73 19.54
C GLU A 60 6.44 -0.74 19.53
N HIS A 61 5.80 -1.19 18.45
CA HIS A 61 5.35 -2.57 18.26
C HIS A 61 6.20 -3.33 17.23
N PHE A 62 7.15 -2.65 16.58
CA PHE A 62 7.90 -3.20 15.45
C PHE A 62 8.73 -4.42 15.85
N GLU A 63 9.57 -4.30 16.89
CA GLU A 63 10.45 -5.39 17.36
C GLU A 63 9.67 -6.66 17.71
N THR A 64 8.52 -6.51 18.37
CA THR A 64 7.67 -7.66 18.73
C THR A 64 6.97 -8.29 17.52
N SER A 65 6.80 -7.53 16.43
CA SER A 65 6.07 -7.95 15.25
C SER A 65 6.97 -8.57 14.17
N ILE A 66 8.30 -8.44 14.27
CA ILE A 66 9.23 -8.98 13.26
C ILE A 66 9.04 -10.47 12.99
N TYR A 67 8.66 -11.24 14.00
CA TYR A 67 8.45 -12.69 13.87
C TYR A 67 7.19 -13.04 13.05
N GLN A 68 6.29 -12.08 12.89
CA GLN A 68 5.09 -12.18 12.09
C GLN A 68 5.26 -11.51 10.71
N MET A 69 6.38 -10.82 10.48
CA MET A 69 6.67 -10.18 9.20
C MET A 69 6.93 -11.23 8.12
N PRO A 70 6.58 -10.92 6.86
CA PRO A 70 6.82 -11.82 5.74
C PRO A 70 8.32 -11.97 5.49
N PHE A 71 8.81 -13.21 5.58
CA PHE A 71 10.21 -13.54 5.27
C PHE A 71 10.50 -13.60 3.75
N ALA A 72 9.49 -13.40 2.91
CA ALA A 72 9.60 -13.40 1.45
C ALA A 72 8.79 -12.23 0.87
N GLY A 73 9.43 -11.42 0.03
CA GLY A 73 8.84 -10.18 -0.51
C GLY A 73 9.79 -9.00 -0.28
N ASP A 74 9.45 -7.84 -0.84
CA ASP A 74 10.17 -6.60 -0.56
C ASP A 74 9.48 -5.89 0.61
N ILE A 75 10.15 -5.78 1.76
CA ILE A 75 9.67 -4.95 2.87
C ILE A 75 10.03 -3.50 2.57
N LEU A 76 9.04 -2.60 2.64
CA LEU A 76 9.19 -1.17 2.40
C LEU A 76 8.70 -0.42 3.63
N LEU A 77 9.55 0.40 4.23
CA LEU A 77 9.23 1.14 5.46
C LEU A 77 9.18 2.65 5.20
N TYR A 78 8.23 3.33 5.83
CA TYR A 78 8.26 4.78 5.97
C TYR A 78 7.79 5.18 7.37
N GLY A 79 8.19 6.35 7.85
CA GLY A 79 7.91 6.81 9.21
C GLY A 79 7.67 8.31 9.29
N GLY A 80 7.77 8.85 10.50
CA GLY A 80 7.75 10.28 10.76
C GLY A 80 9.13 10.91 10.53
N GLU A 81 9.34 12.09 11.10
CA GLU A 81 10.65 12.74 11.13
C GLU A 81 11.45 12.40 12.41
N ASP A 82 10.93 11.48 13.23
CA ASP A 82 11.42 11.19 14.58
C ASP A 82 12.41 9.99 14.64
N GLY A 83 12.82 9.47 13.48
CA GLY A 83 13.85 8.43 13.38
C GLY A 83 13.33 6.99 13.48
N GLU A 84 12.02 6.80 13.36
CA GLU A 84 11.36 5.48 13.42
C GLU A 84 11.94 4.51 12.39
N VAL A 85 12.16 4.98 11.16
CA VAL A 85 12.69 4.17 10.05
C VAL A 85 14.12 3.70 10.28
N LEU A 86 14.96 4.51 10.91
CA LEU A 86 16.34 4.13 11.21
C LEU A 86 16.35 3.00 12.25
N THR A 87 15.53 3.15 13.29
CA THR A 87 15.38 2.15 14.36
C THR A 87 14.85 0.83 13.80
N ALA A 88 13.81 0.86 12.95
CA ALA A 88 13.28 -0.35 12.33
C ALA A 88 14.27 -1.02 11.38
N ALA A 89 15.04 -0.23 10.61
CA ALA A 89 16.06 -0.74 9.70
C ALA A 89 17.19 -1.49 10.44
N GLU A 90 17.67 -0.93 11.56
CA GLU A 90 18.63 -1.60 12.45
C GLU A 90 18.07 -2.91 13.01
N ILE A 91 16.83 -2.90 13.52
CA ILE A 91 16.16 -4.10 14.03
C ILE A 91 16.07 -5.20 12.96
N LEU A 92 15.66 -4.85 11.73
CA LEU A 92 15.57 -5.83 10.64
C LEU A 92 16.95 -6.41 10.29
N TYR A 93 17.98 -5.56 10.20
CA TYR A 93 19.34 -5.99 9.89
C TYR A 93 19.89 -6.95 10.95
N ASP A 94 19.77 -6.58 12.23
CA ASP A 94 20.25 -7.38 13.37
C ASP A 94 19.53 -8.74 13.48
N ASN A 95 18.29 -8.81 13.01
CA ASN A 95 17.50 -10.04 12.97
C ASN A 95 17.64 -10.82 11.64
N GLY A 96 18.57 -10.41 10.76
CA GLY A 96 18.97 -11.17 9.57
C GLY A 96 18.02 -11.04 8.38
N PHE A 97 17.19 -9.98 8.33
CA PHE A 97 16.42 -9.67 7.12
C PHE A 97 17.36 -9.13 6.04
N GLU A 98 17.46 -9.82 4.91
CA GLU A 98 18.35 -9.44 3.81
C GLU A 98 17.69 -8.49 2.79
N SER A 99 16.36 -8.38 2.80
CA SER A 99 15.59 -7.67 1.78
C SER A 99 14.53 -6.74 2.38
N PHE A 100 14.96 -5.55 2.77
CA PHE A 100 14.09 -4.45 3.17
C PHE A 100 14.62 -3.14 2.59
N ASN A 101 13.77 -2.14 2.46
CA ASN A 101 14.17 -0.80 2.06
C ASN A 101 13.30 0.23 2.80
N PHE A 102 13.78 1.46 2.94
CA PHE A 102 13.02 2.50 3.60
C PHE A 102 13.21 3.87 2.94
N THR A 103 12.28 4.77 3.20
CA THR A 103 12.37 6.20 2.89
C THR A 103 12.37 6.99 4.20
N ASP A 104 12.81 8.25 4.17
CA ASP A 104 13.05 9.03 5.39
C ASP A 104 11.79 9.34 6.18
N SER A 105 10.76 9.85 5.51
CA SER A 105 9.52 10.25 6.17
C SER A 105 8.36 10.26 5.20
N PHE A 106 7.14 10.16 5.75
CA PHE A 106 5.90 10.32 5.00
C PHE A 106 5.83 11.68 4.30
N GLU A 107 6.14 12.76 5.01
CA GLU A 107 6.21 14.11 4.41
C GLU A 107 7.32 14.18 3.34
N GLY A 108 8.45 13.51 3.55
CA GLY A 108 9.55 13.39 2.59
C GLY A 108 9.12 12.80 1.25
N LEU A 109 8.16 11.88 1.26
CA LEU A 109 7.61 11.29 0.03
C LEU A 109 6.89 12.34 -0.84
N TYR A 110 6.34 13.40 -0.26
CA TYR A 110 5.49 14.36 -0.99
C TYR A 110 6.01 15.80 -0.97
N SER A 111 6.96 16.14 -0.09
CA SER A 111 7.49 17.50 0.10
C SER A 111 8.37 17.99 -1.06
N ASN A 112 8.86 17.09 -1.90
CA ASN A 112 9.48 17.39 -3.20
C ASN A 112 8.94 16.43 -4.25
N VAL A 113 7.62 16.45 -4.46
CA VAL A 113 6.89 15.50 -5.33
C VAL A 113 7.71 15.19 -6.60
N ASP A 114 8.32 14.02 -6.63
CA ASP A 114 9.09 13.57 -7.78
C ASP A 114 8.07 13.20 -8.88
N ALA A 115 8.38 13.55 -10.12
CA ALA A 115 7.61 13.20 -11.30
C ALA A 115 7.26 11.69 -11.38
N SER A 116 7.99 10.84 -10.65
CA SER A 116 7.84 9.40 -10.61
C SER A 116 6.48 8.85 -10.17
N TYR A 117 5.61 9.64 -9.50
CA TYR A 117 4.36 9.11 -8.95
C TYR A 117 3.25 8.96 -9.99
N LEU A 118 3.33 9.70 -11.10
CA LEU A 118 2.36 9.58 -12.18
C LEU A 118 3.05 9.54 -13.54
N THR A 119 2.36 8.99 -14.53
CA THR A 119 2.84 8.95 -15.91
C THR A 119 1.88 9.71 -16.81
N ILE A 120 2.41 10.53 -17.73
CA ILE A 120 1.62 11.16 -18.79
C ILE A 120 1.95 10.43 -20.09
N THR A 121 0.95 9.84 -20.73
CA THR A 121 1.15 9.20 -22.04
C THR A 121 1.56 10.24 -23.10
N ASP A 122 2.33 9.82 -24.11
CA ASP A 122 2.79 10.73 -25.18
C ASP A 122 1.64 11.47 -25.88
N SER A 123 0.51 10.79 -26.08
CA SER A 123 -0.69 11.36 -26.69
C SER A 123 -1.32 12.43 -25.81
N ALA A 124 -1.53 12.13 -24.51
CA ALA A 124 -2.06 13.09 -23.54
C ALA A 124 -1.13 14.30 -23.40
N ARG A 125 0.19 14.08 -23.28
CA ARG A 125 1.19 15.13 -23.19
C ARG A 125 1.13 16.08 -24.38
N LYS A 126 0.98 15.54 -25.60
CA LYS A 126 0.86 16.35 -26.81
C LYS A 126 -0.41 17.21 -26.79
N GLN A 127 -1.54 16.65 -26.37
CA GLN A 127 -2.79 17.40 -26.25
C GLN A 127 -2.70 18.50 -25.20
N ILE A 128 -2.22 18.17 -23.98
CA ILE A 128 -2.00 19.13 -22.90
C ILE A 128 -1.13 20.29 -23.38
N ASN A 129 0.01 20.00 -24.01
CA ASN A 129 0.92 21.04 -24.49
C ASN A 129 0.28 21.93 -25.57
N ASN A 130 -0.51 21.36 -26.49
CA ASN A 130 -1.21 22.16 -27.49
C ASN A 130 -2.22 23.11 -26.83
N GLU A 131 -2.97 22.64 -25.84
CA GLU A 131 -3.96 23.44 -25.11
C GLU A 131 -3.28 24.55 -24.29
N LEU A 132 -2.21 24.22 -23.56
CA LEU A 132 -1.42 25.19 -22.80
C LEU A 132 -0.77 26.27 -23.71
N GLN A 133 -0.35 25.91 -24.93
CA GLN A 133 0.17 26.89 -25.90
C GLN A 133 -0.93 27.76 -26.51
N SER A 134 -2.15 27.23 -26.63
CA SER A 134 -3.28 27.95 -27.22
C SER A 134 -3.92 28.97 -26.27
N ALA A 135 -3.72 28.81 -24.96
CA ALA A 135 -4.30 29.67 -23.93
C ALA A 135 -3.23 30.05 -22.88
N GLU A 136 -2.64 31.24 -23.03
CA GLU A 136 -1.57 31.77 -22.15
C GLU A 136 -1.92 31.82 -20.66
N GLU A 137 -3.21 31.77 -20.34
CA GLU A 137 -3.75 31.79 -18.99
C GLU A 137 -3.71 30.44 -18.27
N LEU A 138 -3.59 29.33 -19.01
CA LEU A 138 -3.48 28.00 -18.42
C LEU A 138 -2.06 27.77 -17.90
N LYS A 139 -1.96 27.25 -16.67
CA LYS A 139 -0.68 27.06 -15.99
C LYS A 139 -0.24 25.61 -15.89
N GLY A 140 -1.15 24.66 -16.14
CA GLY A 140 -0.89 23.24 -16.05
C GLY A 140 -2.16 22.44 -15.82
N VAL A 141 -1.99 21.27 -15.23
CA VAL A 141 -3.00 20.24 -15.02
C VAL A 141 -3.27 20.09 -13.52
N GLN A 142 -4.53 20.16 -13.10
CA GLN A 142 -4.97 19.76 -11.77
C GLN A 142 -5.49 18.32 -11.83
N VAL A 143 -4.88 17.42 -11.06
CA VAL A 143 -5.40 16.08 -10.78
C VAL A 143 -6.20 16.14 -9.49
N LEU A 144 -7.50 15.88 -9.63
CA LEU A 144 -8.45 15.80 -8.53
C LEU A 144 -8.61 14.34 -8.15
N VAL A 145 -8.42 14.04 -6.88
CA VAL A 145 -8.55 12.69 -6.33
C VAL A 145 -9.61 12.72 -5.24
N GLU A 146 -10.57 11.81 -5.33
CA GLU A 146 -11.63 11.62 -4.35
C GLU A 146 -11.53 10.18 -3.81
N PRO A 147 -10.81 9.96 -2.69
CA PRO A 147 -10.80 8.67 -2.03
C PRO A 147 -12.21 8.24 -1.62
N THR A 148 -12.56 6.99 -1.90
CA THR A 148 -13.84 6.37 -1.55
C THR A 148 -13.67 5.23 -0.54
N SER A 149 -12.48 4.63 -0.47
CA SER A 149 -12.02 3.71 0.56
C SER A 149 -10.49 3.74 0.66
N PRO A 150 -9.86 3.06 1.64
CA PRO A 150 -8.39 3.02 1.77
C PRO A 150 -7.62 2.56 0.53
N LEU A 151 -8.29 1.85 -0.39
CA LEU A 151 -7.71 1.31 -1.62
C LEU A 151 -8.47 1.71 -2.89
N LYS A 152 -9.40 2.66 -2.79
CA LYS A 152 -10.22 3.09 -3.93
C LYS A 152 -10.34 4.60 -3.96
N ALA A 153 -10.15 5.18 -5.13
CA ALA A 153 -10.36 6.60 -5.37
C ALA A 153 -10.91 6.85 -6.78
N ASN A 154 -11.69 7.92 -6.92
CA ASN A 154 -12.08 8.47 -8.20
C ASN A 154 -11.06 9.55 -8.61
N TYR A 155 -10.77 9.60 -9.90
CA TYR A 155 -9.78 10.52 -10.45
C TYR A 155 -10.44 11.39 -11.52
N ARG A 156 -10.10 12.68 -11.52
CA ARG A 156 -10.51 13.65 -12.54
C ARG A 156 -9.32 14.54 -12.87
N ILE A 157 -9.32 15.09 -14.08
CA ILE A 157 -8.27 15.96 -14.58
C ILE A 157 -8.88 17.23 -15.16
N GLU A 158 -8.28 18.37 -14.85
CA GLU A 158 -8.71 19.68 -15.36
C GLU A 158 -7.49 20.52 -15.72
N LEU A 159 -7.52 21.21 -16.87
CA LEU A 159 -6.54 22.25 -17.18
C LEU A 159 -6.91 23.52 -16.43
N VAL A 160 -5.95 24.06 -15.67
CA VAL A 160 -6.24 25.13 -14.70
C VAL A 160 -5.45 26.40 -14.96
N LYS A 161 -6.11 27.54 -14.75
CA LYS A 161 -5.45 28.87 -14.72
C LYS A 161 -4.75 29.15 -13.39
N SER A 162 -5.24 28.51 -12.33
CA SER A 162 -4.68 28.54 -10.99
C SER A 162 -5.00 27.22 -10.29
N PRO A 163 -4.06 26.63 -9.55
CA PRO A 163 -4.33 25.43 -8.78
C PRO A 163 -5.30 25.68 -7.63
N LEU A 164 -5.84 24.61 -7.06
CA LEU A 164 -6.61 24.68 -5.80
C LEU A 164 -5.70 25.14 -4.64
N GLU A 165 -6.31 25.76 -3.64
CA GLU A 165 -5.60 26.12 -2.40
C GLU A 165 -4.96 24.88 -1.77
N SER A 166 -3.75 25.04 -1.21
CA SER A 166 -2.98 23.94 -0.61
C SER A 166 -2.63 22.79 -1.57
N SER A 167 -2.66 23.03 -2.89
CA SER A 167 -2.14 22.05 -3.85
C SER A 167 -0.63 21.97 -3.77
N ILE A 168 -0.11 20.75 -3.76
CA ILE A 168 1.27 20.46 -4.14
C ILE A 168 1.45 20.69 -5.65
N GLN A 169 2.66 21.10 -6.05
CA GLN A 169 3.02 21.33 -7.44
C GLN A 169 4.27 20.51 -7.80
N PHE A 170 4.24 19.91 -8.98
CA PHE A 170 5.38 19.21 -9.55
C PHE A 170 5.34 19.21 -11.07
N GLU A 171 6.44 18.77 -11.68
CA GLU A 171 6.58 18.76 -13.12
C GLU A 171 6.80 17.33 -13.62
N VAL A 172 5.95 16.88 -14.54
CA VAL A 172 6.01 15.56 -15.17
C VAL A 172 6.16 15.75 -16.66
N ASP A 173 7.30 15.32 -17.21
CA ASP A 173 7.62 15.48 -18.64
C ASP A 173 7.43 16.92 -19.17
N GLY A 174 7.77 17.93 -18.37
CA GLY A 174 7.62 19.35 -18.72
C GLY A 174 6.21 19.91 -18.56
N VAL A 175 5.26 19.12 -18.05
CA VAL A 175 3.90 19.56 -17.70
C VAL A 175 3.83 19.81 -16.21
N LYS A 176 3.37 21.01 -15.81
CA LYS A 176 3.08 21.30 -14.40
C LYS A 176 1.81 20.59 -13.97
N VAL A 177 1.91 19.77 -12.95
CA VAL A 177 0.82 19.03 -12.33
C VAL A 177 0.59 19.54 -10.92
N PHE A 178 -0.68 19.64 -10.55
CA PHE A 178 -1.16 20.10 -9.26
C PHE A 178 -2.11 19.06 -8.64
N SER A 179 -2.05 18.86 -7.33
CA SER A 179 -3.02 18.04 -6.60
C SER A 179 -3.10 18.46 -5.14
N GLU A 180 -4.20 18.18 -4.43
CA GLU A 180 -4.31 18.50 -3.00
C GLU A 180 -3.32 17.67 -2.18
N HIS A 181 -2.60 18.29 -1.25
CA HIS A 181 -1.60 17.62 -0.40
C HIS A 181 -2.16 16.38 0.31
N LYS A 182 -3.32 16.49 0.96
CA LYS A 182 -3.99 15.42 1.71
C LYS A 182 -4.28 14.14 0.91
N ASN A 183 -4.29 14.25 -0.43
CA ASN A 183 -4.57 13.14 -1.34
C ASN A 183 -3.35 12.77 -2.20
N ALA A 184 -2.19 13.36 -1.92
CA ALA A 184 -0.96 13.14 -2.69
C ALA A 184 -0.57 11.66 -2.74
N SER A 185 -0.87 10.92 -1.67
CA SER A 185 -0.58 9.49 -1.57
C SER A 185 -1.38 8.61 -2.54
N PHE A 186 -2.53 9.09 -3.02
CA PHE A 186 -3.33 8.38 -4.03
C PHE A 186 -2.87 8.68 -5.47
N LEU A 187 -1.91 9.58 -5.67
CA LEU A 187 -1.38 9.89 -6.99
C LEU A 187 -0.46 8.80 -7.52
N GLU A 188 0.17 8.02 -6.63
CA GLU A 188 1.13 6.99 -7.01
C GLU A 188 0.51 5.94 -7.94
N GLY A 189 1.09 5.77 -9.13
CA GLY A 189 0.59 4.85 -10.15
C GLY A 189 -0.51 5.45 -11.03
N THR A 190 -0.83 6.74 -10.86
CA THR A 190 -1.80 7.43 -11.72
C THR A 190 -1.24 7.60 -13.13
N ILE A 191 -2.07 7.35 -14.12
CA ILE A 191 -1.79 7.50 -15.54
C ILE A 191 -2.73 8.59 -16.07
N ILE A 192 -2.14 9.61 -16.69
CA ILE A 192 -2.86 10.61 -17.47
C ILE A 192 -2.82 10.16 -18.93
N GLU A 193 -3.99 9.83 -19.48
CA GLU A 193 -4.16 9.30 -20.83
C GLU A 193 -5.32 9.96 -21.57
N ILE A 194 -5.48 9.59 -22.83
CA ILE A 194 -6.64 9.98 -23.65
C ILE A 194 -7.55 8.77 -23.74
N ASN A 195 -8.82 8.96 -23.41
CA ASN A 195 -9.83 7.91 -23.47
C ASN A 195 -10.32 7.62 -24.90
N GLU A 196 -11.23 6.66 -25.06
CA GLU A 196 -11.77 6.28 -26.38
C GLU A 196 -12.54 7.42 -27.08
N GLU A 197 -13.02 8.40 -26.32
CA GLU A 197 -13.76 9.57 -26.81
C GLU A 197 -12.83 10.73 -27.21
N GLY A 198 -11.52 10.60 -26.98
CA GLY A 198 -10.52 11.63 -27.30
C GLY A 198 -10.36 12.69 -26.20
N GLU A 199 -10.87 12.44 -25.00
CA GLU A 199 -10.78 13.35 -23.87
C GLU A 199 -9.64 12.96 -22.91
N LEU A 200 -9.04 13.96 -22.25
CA LEU A 200 -8.05 13.72 -21.21
C LEU A 200 -8.72 13.09 -19.99
N GLU A 201 -8.13 12.02 -19.49
CA GLU A 201 -8.54 11.39 -18.23
C GLU A 201 -7.32 11.08 -17.35
N ALA A 202 -7.57 10.99 -16.05
CA ALA A 202 -6.62 10.44 -15.09
C ALA A 202 -7.23 9.16 -14.53
N ARG A 203 -6.43 8.11 -14.43
CA ARG A 203 -6.84 6.84 -13.81
C ARG A 203 -5.69 6.24 -13.03
N ASN A 204 -5.99 5.49 -11.99
CA ASN A 204 -4.98 4.71 -11.27
C ASN A 204 -5.35 3.22 -11.34
N PRO A 205 -4.69 2.38 -12.13
CA PRO A 205 -5.05 0.98 -12.27
C PRO A 205 -5.05 0.17 -10.96
N GLN A 206 -4.30 0.64 -9.94
CA GLN A 206 -4.22 0.00 -8.62
C GLN A 206 -5.32 0.47 -7.67
N LEU A 207 -5.82 1.70 -7.85
CA LEU A 207 -6.74 2.37 -6.92
C LEU A 207 -8.07 2.81 -7.55
N SER A 208 -8.31 2.50 -8.83
CA SER A 208 -9.55 2.79 -9.54
C SER A 208 -10.47 1.56 -9.56
N ILE A 209 -11.73 1.74 -9.96
CA ILE A 209 -12.65 0.63 -10.25
C ILE A 209 -12.13 -0.11 -11.49
N SER A 210 -11.18 -1.00 -11.29
CA SER A 210 -10.74 -1.98 -12.25
C SER A 210 -10.62 -3.29 -11.50
N LYS A 211 -11.50 -4.24 -11.87
CA LYS A 211 -11.48 -5.64 -11.43
C LYS A 211 -10.05 -6.07 -11.07
N LEU A 212 -9.87 -6.62 -9.88
CA LEU A 212 -8.67 -7.36 -9.55
C LEU A 212 -8.34 -8.25 -10.77
N SER A 213 -7.15 -8.05 -11.34
CA SER A 213 -6.77 -8.73 -12.58
C SER A 213 -6.11 -10.07 -12.26
N GLY A 214 -6.30 -11.08 -13.12
CA GLY A 214 -5.81 -12.44 -12.87
C GLY A 214 -6.95 -13.43 -12.57
N SER A 215 -6.57 -14.64 -12.15
CA SER A 215 -7.54 -15.66 -11.77
C SER A 215 -8.27 -15.28 -10.47
N LEU A 216 -9.46 -15.83 -10.23
CA LEU A 216 -10.18 -15.61 -8.96
C LEU A 216 -9.30 -15.92 -7.73
N GLU A 217 -8.39 -16.89 -7.85
CA GLU A 217 -7.39 -17.21 -6.83
C GLU A 217 -6.41 -16.08 -6.58
N ASP A 218 -5.85 -15.50 -7.64
CA ASP A 218 -4.94 -14.36 -7.52
C ASP A 218 -5.64 -13.16 -6.85
N GLN A 219 -6.91 -12.91 -7.22
CA GLN A 219 -7.70 -11.81 -6.67
C GLN A 219 -7.99 -12.01 -5.17
N ILE A 220 -8.39 -13.23 -4.77
CA ILE A 220 -8.64 -13.56 -3.36
C ILE A 220 -7.34 -13.47 -2.57
N GLN A 221 -6.27 -14.08 -3.07
CA GLN A 221 -4.97 -14.09 -2.40
C GLN A 221 -4.46 -12.67 -2.19
N LEU A 222 -4.55 -11.81 -3.21
CA LEU A 222 -4.14 -10.41 -3.12
C LEU A 222 -4.97 -9.66 -2.06
N THR A 223 -6.29 -9.85 -2.06
CA THR A 223 -7.17 -9.21 -1.06
C THR A 223 -6.85 -9.71 0.35
N LEU A 224 -6.56 -10.99 0.53
CA LEU A 224 -6.18 -11.54 1.83
C LEU A 224 -4.86 -10.95 2.31
N ASP A 225 -3.86 -10.86 1.44
CA ASP A 225 -2.52 -10.40 1.80
C ASP A 225 -2.47 -8.89 2.06
N GLU A 226 -3.17 -8.10 1.24
CA GLU A 226 -3.08 -6.62 1.29
C GLU A 226 -4.12 -5.96 2.19
N GLN A 227 -5.26 -6.63 2.45
CA GLN A 227 -6.36 -6.03 3.20
C GLN A 227 -6.69 -6.81 4.48
N VAL A 228 -6.89 -8.11 4.37
CA VAL A 228 -7.45 -8.90 5.48
C VAL A 228 -6.38 -9.24 6.53
N ASN A 229 -5.28 -9.85 6.12
CA ASN A 229 -4.20 -10.26 7.02
C ASN A 229 -3.59 -9.10 7.82
N PRO A 230 -3.39 -7.91 7.25
CA PRO A 230 -2.93 -6.76 8.03
C PRO A 230 -3.86 -6.40 9.20
N MET A 231 -5.17 -6.41 8.95
CA MET A 231 -6.17 -6.17 9.99
C MET A 231 -6.18 -7.27 11.06
N LEU A 232 -6.00 -8.53 10.68
CA LEU A 232 -5.94 -9.64 11.62
C LEU A 232 -4.64 -9.67 12.43
N ALA A 233 -3.52 -9.25 11.82
CA ALA A 233 -2.20 -9.22 12.45
C ALA A 233 -2.15 -8.25 13.63
N ALA A 234 -2.88 -7.13 13.58
CA ALA A 234 -3.07 -6.23 14.72
C ALA A 234 -3.68 -6.91 15.96
N HIS A 235 -4.35 -8.05 15.76
CA HIS A 235 -4.91 -8.90 16.81
C HIS A 235 -4.17 -10.24 16.96
N GLY A 236 -2.96 -10.33 16.41
CA GLY A 236 -2.09 -11.50 16.46
C GLY A 236 -2.57 -12.70 15.64
N GLY A 237 -3.51 -12.50 14.71
CA GLY A 237 -4.08 -13.55 13.88
C GLY A 237 -3.80 -13.38 12.39
N ASN A 238 -4.13 -14.39 11.61
CA ASN A 238 -4.02 -14.37 10.15
C ASN A 238 -5.05 -15.31 9.52
N VAL A 239 -5.16 -15.26 8.20
CA VAL A 239 -6.00 -16.12 7.37
C VAL A 239 -5.26 -16.51 6.08
N ILE A 240 -5.40 -17.76 5.69
CA ILE A 240 -4.74 -18.36 4.52
C ILE A 240 -5.82 -18.91 3.58
N LEU A 241 -5.66 -18.71 2.27
CA LEU A 241 -6.49 -19.35 1.26
C LEU A 241 -6.06 -20.81 1.07
N GLU A 242 -7.00 -21.74 1.22
CA GLU A 242 -6.76 -23.18 1.07
C GLU A 242 -7.28 -23.72 -0.26
N GLY A 243 -8.25 -23.04 -0.85
CA GLY A 243 -8.74 -23.37 -2.17
C GLY A 243 -10.02 -22.65 -2.55
N ILE A 244 -10.44 -22.89 -3.79
CA ILE A 244 -11.64 -22.28 -4.36
C ILE A 244 -12.50 -23.37 -4.96
N LYS A 245 -13.80 -23.31 -4.68
CA LYS A 245 -14.79 -24.19 -5.29
C LYS A 245 -16.08 -23.42 -5.52
N ASP A 246 -16.64 -23.51 -6.73
CA ASP A 246 -17.91 -22.88 -7.10
C ASP A 246 -17.93 -21.36 -6.79
N ASN A 247 -16.81 -20.67 -7.08
CA ASN A 247 -16.56 -19.25 -6.74
C ASN A 247 -16.69 -18.93 -5.25
N ALA A 248 -16.47 -19.90 -4.36
CA ALA A 248 -16.35 -19.68 -2.93
C ALA A 248 -14.92 -19.97 -2.45
N ALA A 249 -14.42 -19.11 -1.57
CA ALA A 249 -13.10 -19.24 -0.97
C ALA A 249 -13.18 -20.14 0.27
N TYR A 250 -12.25 -21.09 0.39
CA TYR A 250 -12.05 -21.89 1.59
C TYR A 250 -10.80 -21.37 2.27
N VAL A 251 -10.95 -20.90 3.49
CA VAL A 251 -9.89 -20.21 4.22
C VAL A 251 -9.63 -20.89 5.56
N ARG A 252 -8.40 -20.78 6.03
CA ARG A 252 -7.96 -21.27 7.33
C ARG A 252 -7.36 -20.12 8.14
N PHE A 253 -7.93 -19.85 9.30
CA PHE A 253 -7.45 -18.88 10.26
C PHE A 253 -6.30 -19.47 11.10
N GLY A 254 -5.36 -18.61 11.46
CA GLY A 254 -4.19 -18.94 12.27
C GLY A 254 -3.92 -17.88 13.34
N GLY A 255 -2.92 -18.13 14.18
CA GLY A 255 -2.54 -17.25 15.28
C GLY A 255 -3.65 -17.05 16.31
N GLY A 256 -3.80 -15.81 16.80
CA GLY A 256 -4.86 -15.40 17.72
C GLY A 256 -6.29 -15.60 17.18
N CYS A 257 -6.45 -15.75 15.86
CA CYS A 257 -7.73 -16.08 15.24
C CYS A 257 -8.08 -17.57 15.31
N GLN A 258 -7.11 -18.46 15.58
CA GLN A 258 -7.33 -19.90 15.62
C GLN A 258 -8.08 -20.33 16.89
N GLY A 259 -7.71 -19.79 18.06
CA GLY A 259 -8.22 -20.21 19.38
C GLY A 259 -9.20 -19.25 20.08
N CYS A 260 -9.78 -18.28 19.34
CA CYS A 260 -10.68 -17.28 19.91
C CYS A 260 -12.14 -17.76 19.87
N SER A 261 -12.77 -17.92 21.05
CA SER A 261 -14.18 -18.34 21.18
C SER A 261 -15.20 -17.32 20.64
N MET A 262 -14.76 -16.12 20.21
CA MET A 262 -15.59 -15.09 19.57
C MET A 262 -15.43 -15.05 18.04
N ILE A 263 -14.62 -15.95 17.46
CA ILE A 263 -14.34 -15.98 16.00
C ILE A 263 -15.54 -16.47 15.17
N ASP A 264 -16.52 -17.13 15.80
CA ASP A 264 -17.56 -17.88 15.09
C ASP A 264 -18.51 -17.01 14.24
N THR A 265 -18.42 -15.68 14.30
CA THR A 265 -19.28 -14.82 13.47
C THR A 265 -18.61 -13.52 13.02
N THR A 266 -18.07 -12.69 13.92
CA THR A 266 -17.70 -11.31 13.55
C THR A 266 -16.45 -11.20 12.68
N VAL A 267 -15.38 -11.94 13.00
CA VAL A 267 -14.12 -11.88 12.24
C VAL A 267 -14.32 -12.49 10.85
N LYS A 268 -14.91 -13.69 10.79
CA LYS A 268 -15.27 -14.34 9.52
C LYS A 268 -16.19 -13.45 8.67
N GLN A 269 -17.19 -12.81 9.26
CA GLN A 269 -18.06 -11.87 8.54
C GLN A 269 -17.29 -10.67 8.01
N GLY A 270 -16.35 -10.11 8.79
CA GLY A 270 -15.47 -9.04 8.33
C GLY A 270 -14.64 -9.47 7.12
N VAL A 271 -13.99 -10.63 7.20
CA VAL A 271 -13.22 -11.21 6.07
C VAL A 271 -14.10 -11.43 4.85
N GLU A 272 -15.31 -11.97 5.03
CA GLU A 272 -16.24 -12.22 3.92
C GLU A 272 -16.74 -10.92 3.27
N VAL A 273 -17.06 -9.89 4.07
CA VAL A 273 -17.46 -8.58 3.56
C VAL A 273 -16.33 -7.96 2.75
N MET A 274 -15.11 -7.91 3.29
CA MET A 274 -13.95 -7.34 2.60
C MET A 274 -13.66 -8.07 1.28
N LEU A 275 -13.68 -9.41 1.30
CA LEU A 275 -13.48 -10.21 0.09
C LEU A 275 -14.56 -9.98 -0.96
N LYS A 276 -15.84 -9.84 -0.57
CA LYS A 276 -16.95 -9.57 -1.50
C LYS A 276 -16.98 -8.13 -2.01
N GLU A 277 -16.53 -7.17 -1.22
CA GLU A 277 -16.37 -5.77 -1.65
C GLU A 277 -15.22 -5.60 -2.66
N ALA A 278 -14.18 -6.41 -2.52
CA ALA A 278 -13.06 -6.47 -3.46
C ALA A 278 -13.41 -7.30 -4.71
N ILE A 279 -14.13 -8.42 -4.53
CA ILE A 279 -14.43 -9.43 -5.57
C ILE A 279 -15.95 -9.70 -5.59
N PRO A 280 -16.74 -8.90 -6.32
CA PRO A 280 -18.20 -9.03 -6.33
C PRO A 280 -18.72 -10.38 -6.85
N GLU A 281 -17.94 -11.10 -7.66
CA GLU A 281 -18.28 -12.45 -8.16
C GLU A 281 -18.08 -13.58 -7.13
N LEU A 282 -17.49 -13.28 -5.97
CA LEU A 282 -17.27 -14.26 -4.90
C LEU A 282 -18.61 -14.61 -4.22
N VAL A 283 -18.96 -15.88 -4.23
CA VAL A 283 -20.25 -16.38 -3.72
C VAL A 283 -20.25 -16.48 -2.20
N GLY A 284 -19.11 -16.81 -1.58
CA GLY A 284 -18.99 -16.94 -0.14
C GLY A 284 -17.58 -17.28 0.34
N VAL A 285 -17.40 -17.21 1.66
CA VAL A 285 -16.15 -17.56 2.34
C VAL A 285 -16.45 -18.63 3.40
N PHE A 286 -15.77 -19.77 3.29
CA PHE A 286 -15.94 -20.92 4.16
C PHE A 286 -14.69 -21.10 5.01
N ASP A 287 -14.90 -21.18 6.31
CA ASP A 287 -13.84 -21.45 7.28
C ASP A 287 -13.66 -22.96 7.42
N ILE A 288 -12.43 -23.44 7.27
CA ILE A 288 -12.06 -24.85 7.46
C ILE A 288 -11.12 -25.07 8.65
N THR A 289 -10.95 -24.06 9.48
CA THR A 289 -10.07 -24.09 10.66
C THR A 289 -10.62 -25.04 11.72
N ASP A 290 -9.73 -25.83 12.33
CA ASP A 290 -10.07 -26.54 13.55
C ASP A 290 -9.88 -25.59 14.75
N HIS A 291 -10.96 -24.93 15.16
CA HIS A 291 -10.95 -24.00 16.29
C HIS A 291 -10.87 -24.69 17.66
N SER A 292 -10.86 -26.03 17.71
CA SER A 292 -10.64 -26.76 18.95
C SER A 292 -9.16 -26.81 19.36
N GLU A 293 -8.25 -26.52 18.42
CA GLU A 293 -6.81 -26.44 18.66
C GLU A 293 -6.32 -24.99 18.45
N GLY A 294 -5.81 -24.34 19.50
CA GLY A 294 -5.23 -22.99 19.42
C GLY A 294 -4.97 -22.39 20.80
N GLU A 295 -3.95 -21.54 20.94
CA GLU A 295 -3.73 -20.77 22.17
C GLU A 295 -4.72 -19.61 22.22
N SER A 296 -5.63 -19.59 23.21
CA SER A 296 -6.52 -18.45 23.42
C SER A 296 -5.71 -17.20 23.80
N PRO A 297 -5.83 -16.09 23.05
CA PRO A 297 -5.05 -14.86 23.32
C PRO A 297 -5.63 -14.01 24.47
N PHE A 298 -6.81 -14.34 24.98
CA PHE A 298 -7.39 -13.62 26.13
C PHE A 298 -6.67 -14.01 27.42
N PHE A 299 -5.70 -13.18 27.79
CA PHE A 299 -5.06 -13.02 29.10
C PHE A 299 -5.50 -14.04 30.17
N LYS A 300 -4.60 -14.97 30.51
CA LYS A 300 -4.66 -15.61 31.83
C LYS A 300 -4.38 -14.52 32.87
N ALA A 301 -5.41 -14.23 33.67
CA ALA A 301 -5.37 -13.35 34.84
C ALA A 301 -4.38 -13.83 35.92
#